data_AF-A0A1A3NKN7-F1
#
_entry.id   AF-A0A1A3NKN7-F1
#
_cell.length_a   1.000
_cell.length_b   1.000
_cell.length_c   1.000
_cell.angle_alpha   90.00
_cell.angle_beta   90.00
_cell.angle_gamma   90.00
#
_symmetry.space_group_name_H-M   'P 1'
#
loop_
_entity.id
_entity.type
_entity.pdbx_description
1 polymer ?
#
loop_
_entity_poly.entity_id
_entity_poly.type
_entity_poly.pdbx_seq_one_letter_code
_entity_poly.pdbx_strand_id
1 'polypeptide(L)'
;MPNAPEPDRDGTDSTARSDEATEAHPLQGGDAETETLAIVKRDPDEAADATVPDGQPERRFTAPGFDAKETQVIATAPEAATEVFETRPAATNPPAPPPPPLPPKTAVPQSIPPRDGAKQALKHRNWGWVLAIVVIVLAIAAIAIFGTVLLTRSKGAKASQEDRVRQTIQNFDVAVQRGDLTALRTITCGTTRDGYVEYDEKAWSDTYQRVSAAKQYPVIASIDQVVVNGQHAEANITTFMAYDPQVRSTRSLDLQFRDDQWKICQSS
;
A
#
# COMPACT_ATOMS: atom_id res chain seq x y z
N MET A 1 -19.65 54.81 58.67
CA MET A 1 -19.62 54.56 60.13
C MET A 1 -20.93 55.07 60.71
N PRO A 2 -21.64 54.37 61.63
CA PRO A 2 -21.10 53.65 62.79
C PRO A 2 -21.60 52.19 62.96
N ASN A 3 -21.21 51.62 64.11
CA ASN A 3 -21.03 50.22 64.52
C ASN A 3 -22.28 49.44 64.99
N ALA A 4 -22.02 48.15 65.29
CA ALA A 4 -22.86 47.02 65.74
C ALA A 4 -23.58 47.16 67.10
N PRO A 5 -24.26 46.07 67.53
CA PRO A 5 -23.74 45.38 68.72
C PRO A 5 -23.67 43.84 68.58
N GLU A 6 -22.61 43.29 69.16
CA GLU A 6 -22.47 41.88 69.58
C GLU A 6 -23.37 41.60 70.81
N PRO A 7 -23.51 40.32 71.21
CA PRO A 7 -23.48 39.99 72.63
C PRO A 7 -22.41 38.95 72.99
N ASP A 8 -21.59 39.35 73.96
CA ASP A 8 -20.99 38.66 75.12
C ASP A 8 -20.98 37.11 75.14
N ARG A 9 -19.82 36.44 75.18
CA ARG A 9 -18.90 36.20 76.34
C ARG A 9 -19.36 35.11 77.32
N ASP A 10 -18.60 34.01 77.30
CA ASP A 10 -17.97 33.33 78.45
C ASP A 10 -16.81 32.52 77.83
N GLY A 11 -15.51 32.68 78.15
CA GLY A 11 -14.88 32.70 79.48
C GLY A 11 -14.42 31.26 79.80
N THR A 12 -13.21 30.82 79.45
CA THR A 12 -12.03 30.61 80.36
C THR A 12 -10.88 30.07 79.47
N ASP A 13 -9.77 30.80 79.22
CA ASP A 13 -8.46 30.80 79.93
C ASP A 13 -7.76 29.40 79.97
N SER A 14 -6.46 29.15 79.77
CA SER A 14 -5.28 29.81 79.20
C SER A 14 -4.12 28.77 79.20
N THR A 15 -3.28 28.77 78.16
CA THR A 15 -1.82 28.48 78.10
C THR A 15 -1.12 27.25 78.75
N ALA A 16 -0.14 26.75 77.96
CA ALA A 16 1.16 26.14 78.30
C ALA A 16 1.19 24.62 78.59
N ARG A 17 1.72 23.79 77.66
CA ARG A 17 3.14 23.39 77.44
C ARG A 17 3.63 22.34 78.46
N SER A 18 3.83 21.09 77.99
CA SER A 18 5.09 20.31 78.08
C SER A 18 4.90 18.79 77.99
N ASP A 19 5.60 18.20 77.01
CA ASP A 19 6.48 17.01 77.07
C ASP A 19 5.96 15.54 77.09
N GLU A 20 6.76 14.72 76.39
CA GLU A 20 6.83 13.24 76.25
C GLU A 20 5.78 12.52 75.38
N ALA A 21 6.09 11.56 74.51
CA ALA A 21 7.29 10.95 73.91
C ALA A 21 6.77 10.17 72.66
N THR A 22 7.48 10.03 71.53
CA THR A 22 8.29 8.83 71.25
C THR A 22 8.86 8.92 69.82
N GLU A 23 10.18 8.90 69.77
CA GLU A 23 11.12 8.30 68.81
C GLU A 23 11.03 8.51 67.28
N ALA A 24 12.24 8.72 66.76
CA ALA A 24 12.60 9.02 65.39
C ALA A 24 12.58 7.80 64.47
N HIS A 25 12.22 8.01 63.20
CA HIS A 25 12.52 7.10 62.11
C HIS A 25 13.49 7.75 61.12
N PRO A 26 14.59 7.07 60.73
CA PRO A 26 15.63 7.63 59.89
C PRO A 26 15.26 7.62 58.41
N LEU A 27 15.84 8.56 57.66
CA LEU A 27 15.92 8.53 56.21
C LEU A 27 16.84 7.39 55.77
N GLN A 28 16.33 6.47 54.94
CA GLN A 28 17.15 5.56 54.15
C GLN A 28 16.51 5.43 52.75
N GLY A 29 17.24 5.88 51.73
CA GLY A 29 16.88 5.67 50.33
C GLY A 29 17.23 4.25 49.85
N GLY A 30 16.60 3.86 48.75
CA GLY A 30 16.89 2.64 48.02
C GLY A 30 15.81 2.34 46.98
N ASP A 31 16.12 2.62 45.72
CA ASP A 31 15.37 2.20 44.54
C ASP A 31 15.19 0.67 44.52
N ALA A 32 13.97 0.19 44.20
CA ALA A 32 13.74 -1.02 43.41
C ALA A 32 12.25 -1.21 43.08
N GLU A 33 12.01 -1.35 41.77
CA GLU A 33 10.94 -2.10 41.11
C GLU A 33 9.46 -1.73 41.29
N THR A 34 8.96 -1.19 40.18
CA THR A 34 7.57 -1.04 39.76
C THR A 34 6.82 -2.38 39.80
N GLU A 35 6.04 -2.63 40.86
CA GLU A 35 5.06 -3.72 40.85
C GLU A 35 3.94 -3.42 39.84
N THR A 36 3.91 -4.25 38.81
CA THR A 36 2.89 -4.25 37.75
C THR A 36 1.66 -4.99 38.28
N LEU A 37 0.59 -4.26 38.59
CA LEU A 37 -0.70 -4.85 38.93
C LEU A 37 -1.38 -5.40 37.66
N ALA A 38 -1.06 -6.64 37.30
CA ALA A 38 -1.83 -7.43 36.35
C ALA A 38 -2.95 -8.15 37.10
N ILE A 39 -4.19 -7.70 36.89
CA ILE A 39 -5.39 -8.43 37.33
C ILE A 39 -5.56 -9.61 36.36
N VAL A 40 -5.09 -10.79 36.76
CA VAL A 40 -5.47 -12.06 36.14
C VAL A 40 -6.06 -12.95 37.23
N LYS A 41 -7.37 -13.16 37.12
CA LYS A 41 -8.11 -14.18 37.88
C LYS A 41 -7.55 -15.56 37.53
N ARG A 42 -7.08 -16.31 38.52
CA ARG A 42 -6.64 -17.70 38.34
C ARG A 42 -7.24 -18.55 39.47
N ASP A 43 -8.13 -19.47 39.10
CA ASP A 43 -8.59 -20.56 39.95
C ASP A 43 -7.49 -21.63 40.05
N PRO A 44 -7.37 -22.36 41.18
CA PRO A 44 -6.31 -23.36 41.38
C PRO A 44 -6.76 -24.77 40.96
N ASP A 45 -5.77 -25.67 40.91
CA ASP A 45 -5.86 -27.13 40.73
C ASP A 45 -5.73 -27.66 39.30
N GLU A 46 -4.49 -27.98 38.90
CA GLU A 46 -4.06 -29.37 38.68
C GLU A 46 -2.55 -29.44 38.41
N ALA A 47 -1.88 -30.36 39.11
CA ALA A 47 -0.48 -30.68 38.94
C ALA A 47 -0.28 -31.64 37.75
N ALA A 48 0.63 -31.32 36.85
CA ALA A 48 1.34 -32.32 36.05
C ALA A 48 2.71 -31.78 35.62
N ASP A 49 3.72 -32.40 36.20
CA ASP A 49 5.14 -32.31 35.92
C ASP A 49 5.43 -32.60 34.45
N ALA A 50 6.16 -31.70 33.77
CA ALA A 50 6.67 -31.91 32.42
C ALA A 50 8.11 -31.43 32.33
N THR A 51 9.00 -32.43 32.36
CA THR A 51 10.43 -32.37 32.05
C THR A 51 10.71 -31.58 30.77
N VAL A 52 11.58 -30.57 30.85
CA VAL A 52 12.19 -29.90 29.68
C VAL A 52 13.54 -30.55 29.39
N PRO A 53 13.77 -31.14 28.21
CA PRO A 53 15.12 -31.32 27.70
C PRO A 53 15.50 -30.17 26.78
N ASP A 54 16.76 -29.82 26.95
CA ASP A 54 17.61 -28.81 26.34
C ASP A 54 17.67 -28.83 24.80
N GLY A 55 17.95 -27.65 24.24
CA GLY A 55 18.67 -27.49 22.97
C GLY A 55 17.82 -27.16 21.74
N GLN A 56 17.80 -25.88 21.34
CA GLN A 56 18.11 -25.47 19.95
C GLN A 56 18.79 -24.08 19.90
N PRO A 57 19.84 -23.91 19.09
CA PRO A 57 20.65 -22.69 19.05
C PRO A 57 19.95 -21.53 18.35
N GLU A 58 20.07 -20.37 18.98
CA GLU A 58 19.67 -19.05 18.51
C GLU A 58 20.20 -18.76 17.09
N ARG A 59 19.29 -18.67 16.12
CA ARG A 59 19.61 -18.32 14.73
C ARG A 59 19.92 -16.83 14.64
N ARG A 60 21.19 -16.48 14.83
CA ARG A 60 21.73 -15.17 14.48
C ARG A 60 21.67 -14.98 12.97
N PHE A 61 20.66 -14.24 12.50
CA PHE A 61 20.66 -13.70 11.14
C PHE A 61 21.58 -12.47 11.07
N THR A 62 22.88 -12.71 11.10
CA THR A 62 23.85 -11.74 10.56
C THR A 62 23.90 -11.94 9.06
N ALA A 63 23.40 -10.96 8.30
CA ALA A 63 23.52 -10.96 6.84
C ALA A 63 25.01 -11.02 6.43
N PRO A 64 25.37 -11.76 5.36
CA PRO A 64 26.73 -11.75 4.83
C PRO A 64 27.14 -10.32 4.45
N GLY A 65 28.34 -9.93 4.88
CA GLY A 65 28.93 -8.63 4.56
C GLY A 65 28.96 -8.39 3.06
N PHE A 66 28.39 -7.25 2.64
CA PHE A 66 28.55 -6.71 1.31
C PHE A 66 30.01 -6.24 1.17
N ASP A 67 30.88 -7.11 0.66
CA ASP A 67 32.24 -6.74 0.27
C ASP A 67 32.16 -5.77 -0.92
N ALA A 68 32.42 -4.50 -0.65
CA ALA A 68 32.41 -3.39 -1.59
C ALA A 68 33.65 -3.37 -2.50
N LYS A 69 33.84 -4.40 -3.34
CA LYS A 69 34.96 -4.45 -4.31
C LYS A 69 34.66 -4.93 -5.74
N GLU A 70 33.41 -5.17 -6.13
CA GLU A 70 33.06 -5.54 -7.51
C GLU A 70 31.97 -4.62 -8.06
N THR A 71 32.37 -3.45 -8.58
CA THR A 71 31.51 -2.66 -9.46
C THR A 71 31.65 -3.23 -10.87
N GLN A 72 30.79 -4.18 -11.25
CA GLN A 72 30.75 -4.66 -12.63
C GLN A 72 30.10 -3.59 -13.52
N VAL A 73 30.93 -3.00 -14.37
CA VAL A 73 30.50 -2.07 -15.42
C VAL A 73 29.74 -2.87 -16.48
N ILE A 74 28.45 -2.61 -16.63
CA ILE A 74 27.63 -3.18 -17.71
C ILE A 74 28.14 -2.58 -19.03
N ALA A 75 28.70 -3.41 -19.90
CA ALA A 75 29.10 -2.99 -21.23
C ALA A 75 27.87 -2.63 -22.07
N THR A 76 27.80 -1.37 -22.51
CA THR A 76 26.80 -0.91 -23.48
C THR A 76 27.06 -1.60 -24.82
N ALA A 77 26.07 -2.32 -25.34
CA ALA A 77 26.15 -2.90 -26.69
C ALA A 77 26.25 -1.77 -27.73
N PRO A 78 27.10 -1.91 -28.77
CA PRO A 78 27.20 -0.91 -29.82
C PRO A 78 25.89 -0.85 -30.63
N GLU A 79 25.39 0.36 -30.82
CA GLU A 79 24.24 0.71 -31.67
C GLU A 79 24.44 0.13 -33.08
N ALA A 80 23.40 -0.50 -33.62
CA ALA A 80 23.41 -1.03 -34.98
C ALA A 80 23.45 0.12 -36.00
N ALA A 81 24.43 0.06 -36.90
CA ALA A 81 24.60 1.02 -37.98
C ALA A 81 23.37 1.08 -38.89
N THR A 82 22.87 2.31 -39.06
CA THR A 82 21.84 2.73 -39.99
C THR A 82 22.13 2.21 -41.40
N GLU A 83 21.17 1.53 -42.02
CA GLU A 83 21.28 1.05 -43.39
C GLU A 83 21.51 2.21 -44.37
N VAL A 84 22.59 2.09 -45.14
CA VAL A 84 22.97 3.02 -46.20
C VAL A 84 22.15 2.68 -47.45
N PHE A 85 21.41 3.66 -47.96
CA PHE A 85 20.76 3.55 -49.27
C PHE A 85 21.81 3.47 -50.38
N GLU A 86 21.87 2.34 -51.08
CA GLU A 86 22.61 2.17 -52.33
C GLU A 86 21.94 2.98 -53.46
N THR A 87 22.37 4.22 -53.65
CA THR A 87 22.14 4.92 -54.92
C THR A 87 23.23 4.50 -55.91
N ARG A 88 22.91 3.59 -56.83
CA ARG A 88 23.78 3.30 -57.97
C ARG A 88 23.78 4.52 -58.92
N PRO A 89 24.95 5.09 -59.25
CA PRO A 89 25.06 6.29 -60.06
C PRO A 89 24.74 6.05 -61.53
N ALA A 90 24.12 7.07 -62.13
CA ALA A 90 23.94 7.20 -63.58
C ALA A 90 25.30 7.14 -64.29
N ALA A 91 25.36 6.31 -65.34
CA ALA A 91 26.54 6.22 -66.20
C ALA A 91 26.71 7.51 -67.00
N THR A 92 27.80 8.22 -66.71
CA THR A 92 28.33 9.35 -67.49
C THR A 92 29.06 8.81 -68.72
N ASN A 93 28.53 9.06 -69.92
CA ASN A 93 29.30 8.98 -71.17
C ASN A 93 29.48 10.40 -71.76
N PRO A 94 30.67 10.76 -72.25
CA PRO A 94 30.99 12.09 -72.81
C PRO A 94 30.47 12.31 -74.26
N PRO A 95 30.54 13.54 -74.80
CA PRO A 95 29.63 14.02 -75.86
C PRO A 95 30.11 13.70 -77.28
N ALA A 96 29.17 13.46 -78.19
CA ALA A 96 29.42 13.35 -79.64
C ALA A 96 28.46 14.23 -80.46
N PRO A 97 28.92 14.87 -81.55
CA PRO A 97 28.21 15.92 -82.28
C PRO A 97 27.07 15.42 -83.19
N PRO A 98 26.14 16.30 -83.62
CA PRO A 98 24.90 15.90 -84.27
C PRO A 98 25.06 15.59 -85.77
N PRO A 99 24.42 14.52 -86.30
CA PRO A 99 24.22 14.34 -87.74
C PRO A 99 22.89 14.96 -88.26
N PRO A 100 22.83 15.35 -89.56
CA PRO A 100 21.79 16.19 -90.17
C PRO A 100 20.44 15.48 -90.46
N PRO A 101 19.36 16.25 -90.75
CA PRO A 101 18.00 15.73 -90.82
C PRO A 101 17.72 14.95 -92.11
N LEU A 102 17.08 13.79 -91.99
CA LEU A 102 16.59 12.99 -93.12
C LEU A 102 15.05 13.04 -93.19
N PRO A 103 14.46 13.07 -94.40
CA PRO A 103 13.04 13.38 -94.63
C PRO A 103 12.08 12.24 -94.22
N PRO A 104 10.80 12.55 -93.95
CA PRO A 104 9.83 11.56 -93.49
C PRO A 104 9.52 10.53 -94.58
N LYS A 105 9.78 9.26 -94.28
CA LYS A 105 9.35 8.13 -95.12
C LYS A 105 7.90 7.80 -94.76
N THR A 106 6.97 8.20 -95.62
CA THR A 106 5.59 7.73 -95.63
C THR A 106 5.58 6.22 -95.88
N ALA A 107 5.09 5.45 -94.90
CA ALA A 107 4.89 4.01 -95.00
C ALA A 107 3.46 3.65 -94.62
N VAL A 108 2.82 2.95 -95.55
CA VAL A 108 1.42 2.57 -95.65
C VAL A 108 1.03 1.54 -94.55
N PRO A 109 -0.18 1.57 -94.00
CA PRO A 109 -0.59 0.62 -92.94
C PRO A 109 -0.51 -0.85 -93.41
N GLN A 110 0.33 -1.63 -92.74
CA GLN A 110 0.37 -3.09 -92.85
C GLN A 110 -0.61 -3.68 -91.83
N SER A 111 -1.58 -4.47 -92.30
CA SER A 111 -2.55 -5.14 -91.42
C SER A 111 -1.88 -6.25 -90.61
N ILE A 112 -2.07 -6.23 -89.30
CA ILE A 112 -1.62 -7.28 -88.39
C ILE A 112 -2.74 -8.33 -88.26
N PRO A 113 -2.49 -9.63 -88.50
CA PRO A 113 -3.47 -10.69 -88.25
C PRO A 113 -3.80 -10.79 -86.75
N PRO A 114 -5.06 -11.08 -86.38
CA PRO A 114 -5.45 -11.23 -84.98
C PRO A 114 -4.69 -12.39 -84.36
N ARG A 115 -4.01 -12.14 -83.23
CA ARG A 115 -3.44 -13.21 -82.39
C ARG A 115 -4.59 -14.00 -81.77
N ASP A 116 -4.67 -15.27 -82.11
CA ASP A 116 -5.54 -16.24 -81.43
C ASP A 116 -5.30 -16.19 -79.92
N GLY A 117 -6.40 -15.99 -79.20
CA GLY A 117 -6.40 -15.80 -77.76
C GLY A 117 -6.00 -17.06 -77.02
N ALA A 118 -4.78 -17.09 -76.50
CA ALA A 118 -4.46 -17.88 -75.32
C ALA A 118 -5.07 -17.17 -74.10
N LYS A 119 -6.33 -17.49 -73.78
CA LYS A 119 -6.91 -17.19 -72.48
C LYS A 119 -6.06 -17.90 -71.43
N GLN A 120 -5.20 -17.16 -70.74
CA GLN A 120 -4.61 -17.63 -69.50
C GLN A 120 -5.76 -17.84 -68.52
N ALA A 121 -6.17 -19.10 -68.33
CA ALA A 121 -7.07 -19.46 -67.27
C ALA A 121 -6.44 -18.98 -65.96
N LEU A 122 -7.04 -17.96 -65.34
CA LEU A 122 -6.69 -17.52 -64.00
C LEU A 122 -6.80 -18.76 -63.11
N LYS A 123 -5.64 -19.28 -62.70
CA LYS A 123 -5.53 -20.34 -61.72
C LYS A 123 -6.06 -19.78 -60.42
N HIS A 124 -7.33 -20.07 -60.12
CA HIS A 124 -8.01 -19.72 -58.88
C HIS A 124 -7.34 -20.48 -57.72
N ARG A 125 -6.17 -19.99 -57.29
CA ARG A 125 -5.35 -20.57 -56.23
C ARG A 125 -6.06 -20.29 -54.91
N ASN A 126 -6.72 -21.32 -54.37
CA ASN A 126 -7.23 -21.52 -53.00
C ASN A 126 -7.30 -20.29 -52.08
N TRP A 127 -8.02 -19.25 -52.50
CA TRP A 127 -8.26 -18.07 -51.69
C TRP A 127 -8.97 -18.41 -50.37
N GLY A 128 -9.74 -19.51 -50.36
CA GLY A 128 -10.35 -20.06 -49.15
C GLY A 128 -9.36 -20.49 -48.05
N TRP A 129 -8.13 -20.89 -48.40
CA TRP A 129 -7.12 -21.24 -47.39
C TRP A 129 -6.48 -19.99 -46.78
N VAL A 130 -6.30 -18.94 -47.60
CA VAL A 130 -5.87 -17.62 -47.11
C VAL A 130 -6.94 -17.03 -46.20
N LEU A 131 -8.22 -17.13 -46.58
CA LEU A 131 -9.34 -16.69 -45.74
C LEU A 131 -9.39 -17.46 -44.41
N ALA A 132 -9.19 -18.79 -44.45
CA ALA A 132 -9.14 -19.61 -43.24
C ALA A 132 -7.98 -19.19 -42.31
N ILE A 133 -6.78 -18.95 -42.85
CA ILE A 133 -5.64 -18.44 -42.06
C ILE A 133 -5.97 -17.07 -41.45
N VAL A 134 -6.53 -16.16 -42.23
CA VAL A 134 -6.88 -14.81 -41.75
C VAL A 134 -7.89 -14.88 -40.60
N VAL A 135 -8.91 -15.73 -40.71
CA VAL A 135 -9.90 -15.94 -39.64
C VAL A 135 -9.25 -16.53 -38.39
N ILE A 136 -8.34 -17.50 -38.54
CA ILE A 136 -7.61 -18.09 -37.39
C ILE A 136 -6.75 -17.03 -36.70
N VAL A 137 -6.00 -16.22 -37.45
CA VAL A 137 -5.16 -15.16 -36.90
C VAL A 137 -6.02 -14.11 -36.18
N LEU A 138 -7.16 -13.71 -36.77
CA LEU A 138 -8.11 -12.79 -36.13
C LEU A 138 -8.69 -13.38 -34.84
N ALA A 139 -9.05 -14.66 -34.84
CA ALA A 139 -9.57 -15.33 -33.65
C ALA A 139 -8.52 -15.36 -32.53
N ILE A 140 -7.27 -15.68 -32.84
CA ILE A 140 -6.16 -15.67 -31.86
C ILE A 140 -5.93 -14.26 -31.33
N ALA A 141 -5.91 -13.25 -32.21
CA ALA A 141 -5.76 -11.85 -31.82
C ALA A 141 -6.90 -11.39 -30.89
N ALA A 142 -8.14 -11.74 -31.20
CA ALA A 142 -9.29 -11.44 -30.36
C ALA A 142 -9.19 -12.09 -28.97
N ILE A 143 -8.77 -13.36 -28.90
CA ILE A 143 -8.55 -14.06 -27.63
C ILE A 143 -7.44 -13.40 -26.81
N ALA A 144 -6.34 -13.01 -27.44
CA ALA A 144 -5.23 -12.32 -26.78
C ALA A 144 -5.68 -10.95 -26.20
N ILE A 145 -6.41 -10.17 -26.99
CA ILE A 145 -6.97 -8.88 -26.54
C ILE A 145 -7.97 -9.10 -25.40
N PHE A 146 -8.89 -10.06 -25.53
CA PHE A 146 -9.87 -10.34 -24.49
C PHE A 146 -9.20 -10.80 -23.18
N GLY A 147 -8.20 -11.67 -23.28
CA GLY A 147 -7.41 -12.13 -22.12
C GLY A 147 -6.70 -10.98 -21.42
N THR A 148 -6.04 -10.09 -22.17
CA THR A 148 -5.37 -8.91 -21.62
C THR A 148 -6.36 -7.93 -20.98
N VAL A 149 -7.52 -7.69 -21.59
CA VAL A 149 -8.56 -6.80 -21.02
C VAL A 149 -9.16 -7.37 -19.73
N LEU A 150 -9.42 -8.67 -19.66
CA LEU A 150 -9.96 -9.30 -18.44
C LEU A 150 -8.93 -9.27 -17.28
N LEU A 151 -7.64 -9.52 -17.59
CA LEU A 151 -6.54 -9.46 -16.63
C LEU A 151 -6.26 -8.04 -16.14
N THR A 152 -6.34 -7.05 -17.02
CA THR A 152 -6.14 -5.63 -16.65
C THR A 152 -7.31 -5.08 -15.86
N ARG A 153 -8.56 -5.46 -16.19
CA ARG A 153 -9.75 -5.05 -15.43
C ARG A 153 -9.73 -5.59 -13.99
N SER A 154 -9.30 -6.84 -13.81
CA SER A 154 -9.19 -7.46 -12.48
C SER A 154 -8.04 -6.86 -11.66
N LYS A 155 -6.89 -6.56 -12.28
CA LYS A 155 -5.80 -5.81 -11.62
C LYS A 155 -6.21 -4.40 -11.20
N GLY A 156 -6.88 -3.66 -12.07
CA GLY A 156 -7.39 -2.32 -11.75
C GLY A 156 -8.45 -2.33 -10.65
N ALA A 157 -9.33 -3.33 -10.64
CA ALA A 157 -10.31 -3.49 -9.57
C ALA A 157 -9.65 -3.82 -8.22
N LYS A 158 -8.62 -4.69 -8.21
CA LYS A 158 -7.87 -5.01 -6.98
C LYS A 158 -7.09 -3.81 -6.45
N ALA A 159 -6.32 -3.14 -7.31
CA ALA A 159 -5.62 -1.91 -6.94
C ALA A 159 -6.60 -0.86 -6.38
N SER A 160 -7.78 -0.73 -7.00
CA SER A 160 -8.83 0.17 -6.47
C SER A 160 -9.38 -0.26 -5.11
N GLN A 161 -9.47 -1.56 -4.80
CA GLN A 161 -9.89 -2.01 -3.47
C GLN A 161 -8.80 -1.82 -2.43
N GLU A 162 -7.54 -2.10 -2.78
CA GLU A 162 -6.37 -1.82 -1.94
C GLU A 162 -6.29 -0.33 -1.58
N ASP A 163 -6.53 0.56 -2.56
CA ASP A 163 -6.60 2.01 -2.34
C ASP A 163 -7.72 2.40 -1.38
N ARG A 164 -8.92 1.79 -1.52
CA ARG A 164 -10.04 2.05 -0.61
C ARG A 164 -9.74 1.58 0.82
N VAL A 165 -9.10 0.41 0.97
CA VAL A 165 -8.63 -0.09 2.27
C VAL A 165 -7.61 0.87 2.88
N ARG A 166 -6.62 1.30 2.09
CA ARG A 166 -5.59 2.26 2.52
C ARG A 166 -6.22 3.58 2.94
N GLN A 167 -7.22 4.07 2.21
CA GLN A 167 -7.98 5.26 2.56
C GLN A 167 -8.75 5.10 3.87
N THR A 168 -9.42 3.96 4.10
CA THR A 168 -10.10 3.68 5.37
C THR A 168 -9.13 3.70 6.55
N ILE A 169 -7.95 3.10 6.40
CA ILE A 169 -6.92 3.09 7.46
C ILE A 169 -6.43 4.50 7.76
N GLN A 170 -6.20 5.33 6.74
CA GLN A 170 -5.83 6.74 6.92
C GLN A 170 -6.95 7.54 7.60
N ASN A 171 -8.20 7.33 7.20
CA ASN A 171 -9.35 7.98 7.82
C ASN A 171 -9.48 7.58 9.30
N PHE A 172 -9.18 6.33 9.63
CA PHE A 172 -9.15 5.87 11.02
C PHE A 172 -8.06 6.54 11.84
N ASP A 173 -6.84 6.62 11.31
CA ASP A 173 -5.74 7.34 11.95
C ASP A 173 -6.12 8.81 12.24
N VAL A 174 -6.70 9.49 11.24
CA VAL A 174 -7.19 10.88 11.40
C VAL A 174 -8.31 10.96 12.44
N ALA A 175 -9.25 10.01 12.45
CA ALA A 175 -10.35 10.00 13.41
C ALA A 175 -9.85 9.78 14.86
N VAL A 176 -8.88 8.88 15.06
CA VAL A 176 -8.21 8.69 16.35
C VAL A 176 -7.50 9.97 16.78
N GLN A 177 -6.72 10.59 15.89
CA GLN A 177 -5.97 11.81 16.19
C GLN A 177 -6.82 13.07 16.39
N ARG A 178 -8.09 13.04 15.99
CA ARG A 178 -9.05 14.14 16.21
C ARG A 178 -10.05 13.85 17.33
N GLY A 179 -10.10 12.62 17.81
CA GLY A 179 -11.14 12.16 18.72
C GLY A 179 -12.53 12.22 18.07
N ASP A 180 -12.65 11.97 16.76
CA ASP A 180 -13.94 11.99 16.07
C ASP A 180 -14.71 10.69 16.32
N LEU A 181 -15.54 10.71 17.36
CA LEU A 181 -16.29 9.54 17.81
C LEU A 181 -17.25 9.03 16.73
N THR A 182 -17.87 9.95 15.99
CA THR A 182 -18.84 9.60 14.94
C THR A 182 -18.15 8.87 13.79
N ALA A 183 -16.99 9.38 13.35
CA ALA A 183 -16.17 8.71 12.34
C ALA A 183 -15.69 7.35 12.83
N LEU A 184 -15.15 7.26 14.05
CA LEU A 184 -14.66 6.00 14.64
C LEU A 184 -15.74 4.93 14.66
N ARG A 185 -16.95 5.25 15.11
CA ARG A 185 -18.10 4.33 15.12
C ARG A 185 -18.56 3.90 13.73
N THR A 186 -18.35 4.75 12.74
CA THR A 186 -18.77 4.51 11.36
C THR A 186 -17.80 3.57 10.65
N ILE A 187 -16.50 3.80 10.81
CA ILE A 187 -15.43 3.09 10.08
C ILE A 187 -14.89 1.85 10.81
N THR A 188 -15.43 1.52 11.99
CA THR A 188 -15.06 0.31 12.74
C THR A 188 -16.21 -0.70 12.77
N CYS A 189 -15.91 -1.95 13.09
CA CYS A 189 -16.92 -2.99 13.32
C CYS A 189 -16.49 -3.99 14.41
N GLY A 190 -17.43 -4.84 14.86
CA GLY A 190 -17.19 -5.82 15.92
C GLY A 190 -16.72 -5.17 17.22
N THR A 191 -15.85 -5.87 17.94
CA THR A 191 -15.31 -5.45 19.25
C THR A 191 -14.62 -4.09 19.21
N THR A 192 -13.96 -3.75 18.09
CA THR A 192 -13.33 -2.44 17.90
C THR A 192 -14.37 -1.32 17.93
N ARG A 193 -15.55 -1.54 17.32
CA ARG A 193 -16.66 -0.57 17.34
C ARG A 193 -17.33 -0.50 18.69
N ASP A 194 -17.48 -1.65 19.36
CA ASP A 194 -18.15 -1.73 20.66
C ASP A 194 -17.48 -0.80 21.68
N GLY A 195 -16.13 -0.76 21.70
CA GLY A 195 -15.37 0.17 22.54
C GLY A 195 -15.61 1.66 22.27
N TYR A 196 -16.17 2.03 21.12
CA TYR A 196 -16.58 3.41 20.82
C TYR A 196 -18.07 3.65 21.03
N VAL A 197 -18.92 2.64 20.86
CA VAL A 197 -20.39 2.80 20.96
C VAL A 197 -20.83 3.03 22.41
N GLU A 198 -20.09 2.50 23.38
CA GLU A 198 -20.45 2.61 24.81
C GLU A 198 -20.38 4.04 25.38
N TYR A 199 -19.56 4.91 24.79
CA TYR A 199 -19.44 6.30 25.25
C TYR A 199 -20.62 7.16 24.77
N ASP A 200 -20.93 8.26 25.45
CA ASP A 200 -21.62 9.37 24.80
C ASP A 200 -20.58 10.40 24.31
N GLU A 201 -21.03 11.43 23.57
CA GLU A 201 -20.13 12.44 23.00
C GLU A 201 -19.34 13.19 24.09
N LYS A 202 -19.98 13.48 25.23
CA LYS A 202 -19.35 14.22 26.32
C LYS A 202 -18.32 13.36 27.05
N ALA A 203 -18.69 12.15 27.44
CA ALA A 203 -17.82 11.19 28.11
C ALA A 203 -16.61 10.83 27.24
N TRP A 204 -16.82 10.69 25.93
CA TRP A 204 -15.73 10.52 24.97
C TRP A 204 -14.83 11.74 24.90
N SER A 205 -15.39 12.96 24.74
CA SER A 205 -14.60 14.19 24.67
C SER A 205 -13.73 14.39 25.91
N ASP A 206 -14.29 14.17 27.10
CA ASP A 206 -13.56 14.26 28.36
C ASP A 206 -12.44 13.21 28.45
N THR A 207 -12.67 11.99 27.95
CA THR A 207 -11.67 10.91 27.89
C THR A 207 -10.56 11.24 26.87
N TYR A 208 -10.95 11.66 25.67
CA TYR A 208 -10.05 12.02 24.60
C TYR A 208 -9.16 13.22 24.96
N GLN A 209 -9.69 14.23 25.66
CA GLN A 209 -8.91 15.35 26.20
C GLN A 209 -7.74 14.86 27.08
N ARG A 210 -8.00 13.90 27.99
CA ARG A 210 -6.95 13.32 28.85
C ARG A 210 -5.92 12.54 28.05
N VAL A 211 -6.39 11.67 27.15
CA VAL A 211 -5.52 10.82 26.30
C VAL A 211 -4.65 11.67 25.38
N SER A 212 -5.22 12.69 24.74
CA SER A 212 -4.52 13.58 23.82
C SER A 212 -3.53 14.51 24.53
N ALA A 213 -3.88 15.03 25.72
CA ALA A 213 -2.95 15.81 26.55
C ALA A 213 -1.70 15.01 26.94
N ALA A 214 -1.88 13.72 27.24
CA ALA A 214 -0.78 12.79 27.52
C ALA A 214 -0.11 12.23 26.25
N LYS A 215 -0.63 12.55 25.05
CA LYS A 215 -0.24 11.97 23.76
C LYS A 215 -0.24 10.42 23.74
N GLN A 216 -1.15 9.82 24.51
CA GLN A 216 -1.29 8.38 24.68
C GLN A 216 -2.23 7.76 23.63
N TYR A 217 -2.06 8.13 22.37
CA TYR A 217 -2.79 7.52 21.26
C TYR A 217 -1.81 7.02 20.19
N PRO A 218 -2.15 5.93 19.47
CA PRO A 218 -1.33 5.43 18.38
C PRO A 218 -1.44 6.35 17.16
N VAL A 219 -0.35 6.46 16.41
CA VAL A 219 -0.27 7.13 15.10
C VAL A 219 0.22 6.12 14.08
N ILE A 220 -0.38 6.12 12.90
CA ILE A 220 0.04 5.27 11.79
C ILE A 220 1.16 5.96 11.01
N ALA A 221 2.37 5.39 11.04
CA ALA A 221 3.53 5.91 10.33
C ALA A 221 3.52 5.52 8.85
N SER A 222 3.17 4.25 8.57
CA SER A 222 3.10 3.71 7.23
C SER A 222 2.12 2.55 7.15
N ILE A 223 1.57 2.36 5.94
CA ILE A 223 0.80 1.17 5.57
C ILE A 223 1.68 0.38 4.63
N ASP A 224 2.28 -0.68 5.16
CA ASP A 224 3.40 -1.39 4.54
C ASP A 224 2.89 -2.38 3.50
N GLN A 225 1.81 -3.10 3.81
CA GLN A 225 1.18 -4.06 2.92
C GLN A 225 -0.33 -4.05 3.10
N VAL A 226 -1.06 -4.28 2.00
CA VAL A 226 -2.51 -4.51 2.00
C VAL A 226 -2.78 -5.76 1.16
N VAL A 227 -3.56 -6.69 1.70
CA VAL A 227 -3.99 -7.90 1.00
C VAL A 227 -5.50 -7.96 1.05
N VAL A 228 -6.16 -7.90 -0.12
CA VAL A 228 -7.62 -7.95 -0.24
C VAL A 228 -8.07 -9.34 -0.73
N ASN A 229 -8.91 -9.99 0.07
CA ASN A 229 -9.51 -11.29 -0.16
C ASN A 229 -11.04 -11.19 -0.15
N GLY A 230 -11.62 -10.80 -1.30
CA GLY A 230 -13.07 -10.64 -1.43
C GLY A 230 -13.59 -9.49 -0.55
N GLN A 231 -14.38 -9.83 0.48
CA GLN A 231 -14.91 -8.87 1.46
C GLN A 231 -14.04 -8.71 2.71
N HIS A 232 -12.89 -9.36 2.76
CA HIS A 232 -11.92 -9.23 3.84
C HIS A 232 -10.64 -8.60 3.31
N ALA A 233 -9.95 -7.84 4.14
CA ALA A 233 -8.62 -7.37 3.86
C ALA A 233 -7.77 -7.39 5.12
N GLU A 234 -6.48 -7.65 4.95
CA GLU A 234 -5.49 -7.57 6.02
C GLU A 234 -4.44 -6.54 5.62
N ALA A 235 -4.06 -5.67 6.56
CA ALA A 235 -3.08 -4.63 6.31
C ALA A 235 -2.01 -4.59 7.40
N ASN A 236 -0.76 -4.77 7.01
CA ASN A 236 0.38 -4.55 7.89
C ASN A 236 0.68 -3.05 7.95
N ILE A 237 0.73 -2.51 9.15
CA ILE A 237 0.99 -1.10 9.40
C ILE A 237 2.11 -0.94 10.43
N THR A 238 2.92 0.09 10.26
CA THR A 238 3.89 0.51 11.26
C THR A 238 3.30 1.66 12.06
N THR A 239 3.29 1.53 13.38
CA THR A 239 2.69 2.51 14.30
C THR A 239 3.62 2.87 15.45
N PHE A 240 3.36 4.02 16.07
CA PHE A 240 4.04 4.47 17.28
C PHE A 240 3.05 5.21 18.18
N MET A 241 3.39 5.41 19.45
CA MET A 241 2.60 6.25 20.35
C MET A 241 3.02 7.72 20.19
N ALA A 242 2.06 8.65 20.17
CA ALA A 242 2.35 10.06 19.89
C ALA A 242 3.33 10.73 20.88
N TYR A 243 3.48 10.19 22.11
CA TYR A 243 4.47 10.67 23.08
C TYR A 243 5.90 10.19 22.79
N ASP A 244 6.08 9.09 22.05
CA ASP A 244 7.40 8.52 21.72
C ASP A 244 7.44 7.97 20.28
N PRO A 245 7.66 8.84 19.27
CA PRO A 245 7.66 8.45 17.87
C PRO A 245 8.87 7.64 17.41
N GLN A 246 9.88 7.47 18.27
CA GLN A 246 11.07 6.67 17.96
C GLN A 246 10.83 5.17 18.21
N VAL A 247 9.91 4.84 19.12
CA VAL A 247 9.50 3.45 19.38
C VAL A 247 8.38 3.06 18.43
N ARG A 248 8.74 2.31 17.39
CA ARG A 248 7.82 1.84 16.34
C ARG A 248 7.54 0.36 16.46
N SER A 249 6.33 -0.04 16.12
CA SER A 249 5.92 -1.45 16.09
C SER A 249 5.04 -1.71 14.88
N THR A 250 5.30 -2.84 14.21
CA THR A 250 4.45 -3.33 13.12
C THR A 250 3.30 -4.13 13.72
N ARG A 251 2.08 -3.87 13.25
CA ARG A 251 0.85 -4.58 13.63
C ARG A 251 0.01 -4.86 12.40
N SER A 252 -0.75 -5.95 12.44
CA SER A 252 -1.75 -6.24 11.41
C SER A 252 -3.10 -5.63 11.79
N LEU A 253 -3.79 -5.07 10.80
CA LEU A 253 -5.18 -4.63 10.90
C LEU A 253 -6.04 -5.50 9.98
N ASP A 254 -7.10 -6.04 10.55
CA ASP A 254 -8.16 -6.71 9.81
C ASP A 254 -9.24 -5.69 9.41
N LEU A 255 -9.69 -5.79 8.16
CA LEU A 255 -10.76 -4.99 7.59
C LEU A 255 -11.79 -5.87 6.91
N GLN A 256 -13.03 -5.40 6.91
CA GLN A 256 -14.14 -6.07 6.25
C GLN A 256 -14.98 -5.07 5.46
N PHE A 257 -15.41 -5.48 4.28
CA PHE A 257 -16.30 -4.70 3.42
C PHE A 257 -17.76 -4.99 3.80
N ARG A 258 -18.39 -4.04 4.50
CA ARG A 258 -19.77 -4.14 5.00
C ARG A 258 -20.45 -2.77 4.94
N ASP A 259 -21.77 -2.77 4.74
CA ASP A 259 -22.55 -1.53 4.58
C ASP A 259 -21.98 -0.63 3.47
N ASP A 260 -21.58 -1.23 2.35
CA ASP A 260 -20.95 -0.59 1.19
C ASP A 260 -19.64 0.18 1.50
N GLN A 261 -18.97 -0.16 2.60
CA GLN A 261 -17.78 0.51 3.10
C GLN A 261 -16.76 -0.49 3.66
N TRP A 262 -15.46 -0.23 3.47
CA TRP A 262 -14.41 -0.90 4.23
C TRP A 262 -14.38 -0.40 5.68
N LYS A 263 -14.41 -1.31 6.64
CA LYS A 263 -14.37 -1.04 8.07
C LYS A 263 -13.24 -1.81 8.74
N ILE A 264 -12.61 -1.22 9.76
CA ILE A 264 -11.60 -1.89 10.60
C ILE A 264 -12.31 -2.74 11.65
N CYS A 265 -11.97 -4.01 11.70
CA CYS A 265 -12.63 -4.99 12.55
C CYS A 265 -11.55 -5.87 13.15
N GLN A 266 -11.31 -5.84 14.46
CA GLN A 266 -10.41 -6.83 15.06
C GLN A 266 -10.95 -8.25 14.83
N SER A 267 -10.06 -9.16 14.43
CA SER A 267 -10.30 -10.59 14.50
C SER A 267 -10.39 -11.00 15.97
N SER A 268 -11.53 -11.61 16.34
CA SER A 268 -11.76 -12.21 17.67
C SER A 268 -11.24 -13.63 17.72
#